data_AF-A0A1L9B6G8-F1
#
_entry.id   AF-A0A1L9B6G8-F1
#
_cell.length_a   1.000
_cell.length_b   1.000
_cell.length_c   1.000
_cell.angle_alpha   90.00
_cell.angle_beta   90.00
_cell.angle_gamma   90.00
#
_symmetry.space_group_name_H-M   'P 1'
#
loop_
_entity.id
_entity.type
_entity.pdbx_description
1 polymer ?
#
loop_
_entity_poly.entity_id
_entity_poly.type
_entity_poly.pdbx_seq_one_letter_code
_entity_poly.pdbx_strand_id
1 'polypeptide(L)'
;MSRFKVGTFNVLNLALPGQVTYPNDRPFSKEEYADKIAWIGGQLRRMDAEIVGFQEVWHLDALKDAVQAGTPGAAPRQVMVATQEQDKPQVGLATSLEVVRTITHHDFPDGFTLTVSGIPDPIQAFSRPVLQADLRLPEGHELSVLVAHLKSKRPMLDEETESDAKNIALGSARSLMVRSAEAYALRCILLKLMEGTKHPVVLLGDLNDSALSVTTVIVSGTPPMHYLPPEEKQAIWDVLLYNAFDIQARLNTRRDVSYSHIHNGYYDTLDQIYVSQEFSRLNPKRMGEVEYVHYFNDHLVDRTLSRERPDRIQSDHGQVVATLRVTQPPPRRP
;
A
#
# COMPACT_ATOMS: atom_id res chain seq x y z
N MET A 1 10.03 -22.97 -11.53
CA MET A 1 9.42 -21.93 -10.68
C MET A 1 9.74 -20.60 -11.32
N SER A 2 8.73 -19.78 -11.55
CA SER A 2 8.91 -18.42 -12.07
C SER A 2 9.06 -17.44 -10.91
N ARG A 3 9.42 -16.21 -11.25
CA ARG A 3 9.46 -15.09 -10.33
C ARG A 3 8.62 -13.96 -10.87
N PHE A 4 7.98 -13.24 -9.96
CA PHE A 4 7.43 -11.93 -10.22
C PHE A 4 7.68 -11.05 -9.00
N LYS A 5 7.68 -9.75 -9.21
CA LYS A 5 7.93 -8.75 -8.19
C LYS A 5 6.72 -7.85 -8.06
N VAL A 6 6.39 -7.55 -6.80
CA VAL A 6 5.36 -6.58 -6.44
C VAL A 6 6.01 -5.47 -5.64
N GLY A 7 5.62 -4.22 -5.90
CA GLY A 7 6.14 -3.07 -5.18
C GLY A 7 5.06 -2.10 -4.75
N THR A 8 5.36 -1.29 -3.74
CA THR A 8 4.53 -0.16 -3.33
C THR A 8 5.33 1.14 -3.33
N PHE A 9 4.69 2.23 -3.76
CA PHE A 9 5.33 3.52 -3.95
C PHE A 9 4.35 4.69 -3.71
N ASN A 10 4.47 5.35 -2.57
CA ASN A 10 3.86 6.66 -2.36
C ASN A 10 4.64 7.72 -3.17
N VAL A 11 3.97 8.39 -4.12
CA VAL A 11 4.62 9.30 -5.08
C VAL A 11 4.64 10.77 -4.64
N LEU A 12 4.20 11.06 -3.41
CA LEU A 12 4.15 12.40 -2.82
C LEU A 12 3.42 13.41 -3.72
N ASN A 13 2.09 13.36 -3.68
CA ASN A 13 1.19 14.29 -4.36
C ASN A 13 1.45 14.43 -5.86
N LEU A 14 1.50 13.32 -6.61
CA LEU A 14 1.74 13.35 -8.05
C LEU A 14 0.55 13.96 -8.80
N ALA A 15 0.73 15.17 -9.30
CA ALA A 15 -0.29 15.95 -10.01
C ALA A 15 0.26 16.57 -11.29
N LEU A 16 -0.64 16.94 -12.21
CA LEU A 16 -0.29 17.65 -13.44
C LEU A 16 0.23 19.08 -13.15
N PRO A 17 1.05 19.67 -14.04
CA PRO A 17 1.51 21.05 -13.90
C PRO A 17 0.35 22.03 -13.76
N GLY A 18 0.49 23.02 -12.88
CA GLY A 18 -0.54 24.05 -12.66
C GLY A 18 -1.76 23.62 -11.84
N GLN A 19 -1.88 22.34 -11.48
CA GLN A 19 -2.96 21.85 -10.61
C GLN A 19 -2.57 21.97 -9.13
N VAL A 20 -3.51 22.43 -8.30
CA VAL A 20 -3.35 22.50 -6.84
C VAL A 20 -3.74 21.16 -6.24
N THR A 21 -2.93 20.65 -5.30
CA THR A 21 -3.22 19.42 -4.56
C THR A 21 -3.93 19.76 -3.25
N TYR A 22 -3.20 20.29 -2.26
CA TYR A 22 -3.79 20.76 -1.00
C TYR A 22 -3.87 22.29 -0.98
N PRO A 23 -4.75 22.91 -0.17
CA PRO A 23 -4.93 24.37 -0.14
C PRO A 23 -3.64 25.17 0.12
N ASN A 24 -2.70 24.58 0.87
CA ASN A 24 -1.41 25.20 1.20
C ASN A 24 -0.27 24.78 0.25
N ASP A 25 -0.56 23.97 -0.77
CA ASP A 25 0.41 23.55 -1.77
C ASP A 25 0.41 24.49 -2.98
N ARG A 26 1.60 24.90 -3.41
CA ARG A 26 1.76 25.50 -4.74
C ARG A 26 1.69 24.42 -5.83
N PRO A 27 1.12 24.70 -7.00
CA PRO A 27 1.19 23.81 -8.14
C PRO A 27 2.63 23.53 -8.61
N PHE A 28 2.82 22.40 -9.30
CA PHE A 28 4.07 22.13 -10.01
C PHE A 28 4.25 23.06 -11.21
N SER A 29 5.48 23.56 -11.39
CA SER A 29 5.91 24.08 -12.68
C SER A 29 6.07 22.93 -13.70
N LYS A 30 6.19 23.25 -14.98
CA LYS A 30 6.47 22.24 -16.02
C LYS A 30 7.83 21.56 -15.82
N GLU A 31 8.82 22.31 -15.35
CA GLU A 31 10.18 21.82 -15.10
C GLU A 31 10.18 20.86 -13.90
N GLU A 32 9.56 21.27 -12.79
CA GLU A 32 9.44 20.42 -11.60
C GLU A 32 8.64 19.15 -11.88
N TYR A 33 7.58 19.25 -12.68
CA TYR A 33 6.85 18.08 -13.12
C TYR A 33 7.75 17.13 -13.92
N ALA A 34 8.50 17.64 -14.90
CA ALA A 34 9.41 16.82 -15.70
C ALA A 34 10.48 16.13 -14.82
N ASP A 35 11.06 16.85 -13.87
CA ASP A 35 12.04 16.29 -12.92
C ASP A 35 11.42 15.21 -12.03
N LYS A 36 10.19 15.43 -11.53
CA LYS A 36 9.45 14.47 -10.71
C LYS A 36 9.13 13.20 -11.50
N ILE A 37 8.65 13.34 -12.73
CA ILE A 37 8.39 12.23 -13.65
C ILE A 37 9.67 11.44 -13.95
N ALA A 38 10.79 12.13 -14.21
CA ALA A 38 12.08 11.49 -14.45
C ALA A 38 12.58 10.72 -13.23
N TRP A 39 12.43 11.29 -12.02
CA TRP A 39 12.83 10.65 -10.77
C TRP A 39 11.96 9.42 -10.46
N ILE A 40 10.64 9.54 -10.53
CA ILE A 40 9.71 8.40 -10.33
C ILE A 40 10.01 7.30 -11.35
N GLY A 41 10.18 7.64 -12.63
CA GLY A 41 10.57 6.70 -13.67
C GLY A 41 11.92 6.01 -13.37
N GLY A 42 12.89 6.76 -12.82
CA GLY A 42 14.14 6.21 -12.31
C GLY A 42 13.95 5.17 -11.21
N GLN A 43 13.12 5.46 -10.21
CA GLN A 43 12.81 4.48 -9.17
C GLN A 43 12.08 3.25 -9.73
N LEU A 44 11.12 3.43 -10.64
CA LEU A 44 10.41 2.31 -11.27
C LEU A 44 11.35 1.37 -12.03
N ARG A 45 12.37 1.90 -12.72
CA ARG A 45 13.42 1.08 -13.34
C ARG A 45 14.24 0.29 -12.33
N ARG A 46 14.56 0.89 -11.18
CA ARG A 46 15.32 0.23 -10.10
C ARG A 46 14.50 -0.85 -9.41
N MET A 47 13.23 -0.57 -9.16
CA MET A 47 12.27 -1.51 -8.59
C MET A 47 12.11 -2.74 -9.50
N ASP A 48 12.08 -2.51 -10.82
CA ASP A 48 11.98 -3.57 -11.84
C ASP A 48 10.87 -4.57 -11.51
N ALA A 49 9.73 -4.06 -11.03
CA ALA A 49 8.64 -4.88 -10.54
C ALA A 49 7.56 -5.06 -11.61
N GLU A 50 6.97 -6.25 -11.77
CA GLU A 50 5.85 -6.47 -12.69
C GLU A 50 4.58 -5.74 -12.24
N ILE A 51 4.36 -5.62 -10.92
CA ILE A 51 3.20 -4.95 -10.33
C ILE A 51 3.69 -3.86 -9.38
N VAL A 52 3.20 -2.63 -9.52
CA VAL A 52 3.48 -1.54 -8.57
C VAL A 52 2.17 -0.87 -8.16
N GLY A 53 1.90 -0.85 -6.85
CA GLY A 53 0.84 -0.07 -6.24
C GLY A 53 1.32 1.34 -5.87
N PHE A 54 0.50 2.35 -6.11
CA PHE A 54 0.83 3.76 -5.90
C PHE A 54 -0.11 4.43 -4.93
N GLN A 55 0.40 5.41 -4.18
CA GLN A 55 -0.37 6.26 -3.26
C GLN A 55 -0.07 7.74 -3.55
N GLU A 56 -1.00 8.64 -3.18
CA GLU A 56 -0.92 10.08 -3.43
C GLU A 56 -0.88 10.43 -4.94
N VAL A 57 -1.64 9.71 -5.75
CA VAL A 57 -1.82 10.00 -7.18
C VAL A 57 -3.03 10.92 -7.35
N TRP A 58 -2.81 12.16 -7.76
CA TRP A 58 -3.91 13.11 -7.99
C TRP A 58 -4.47 13.02 -9.40
N HIS A 59 -3.62 12.70 -10.37
CA HIS A 59 -4.01 12.65 -11.78
C HIS A 59 -3.51 11.36 -12.43
N LEU A 60 -4.42 10.59 -13.02
CA LEU A 60 -4.09 9.36 -13.75
C LEU A 60 -3.07 9.61 -14.87
N ASP A 61 -3.21 10.72 -15.60
CA ASP A 61 -2.28 11.03 -16.70
C ASP A 61 -0.86 11.31 -16.19
N ALA A 62 -0.73 11.92 -15.00
CA ALA A 62 0.59 12.07 -14.37
C ALA A 62 1.21 10.72 -13.97
N LEU A 63 0.39 9.76 -13.51
CA LEU A 63 0.87 8.40 -13.25
C LEU A 63 1.29 7.69 -14.53
N LYS A 64 0.54 7.84 -15.63
CA LYS A 64 0.91 7.26 -16.93
C LYS A 64 2.24 7.82 -17.42
N ASP A 65 2.45 9.13 -17.34
CA ASP A 65 3.70 9.78 -17.72
C ASP A 65 4.89 9.20 -16.91
N ALA A 66 4.70 9.03 -15.60
CA ALA A 66 5.73 8.47 -14.72
C ALA A 66 6.07 7.01 -15.05
N VAL A 67 5.06 6.18 -15.30
CA VAL A 67 5.22 4.78 -15.69
C VAL A 67 5.90 4.67 -17.06
N GLN A 68 5.53 5.52 -18.01
CA GLN A 68 6.16 5.58 -19.33
C GLN A 68 7.63 5.99 -19.23
N ALA A 69 7.95 6.99 -18.40
CA ALA A 69 9.33 7.39 -18.13
C ALA A 69 10.16 6.26 -17.49
N GLY A 70 9.53 5.37 -16.72
CA GLY A 70 10.16 4.20 -16.12
C GLY A 70 10.31 2.98 -17.04
N THR A 71 9.70 2.99 -18.23
CA THR A 71 9.69 1.85 -19.14
C THR A 71 10.03 2.21 -20.60
N PRO A 72 11.10 2.99 -20.84
CA PRO A 72 11.42 3.45 -22.19
C PRO A 72 11.73 2.25 -23.10
N GLY A 73 10.97 2.12 -24.20
CA GLY A 73 11.16 1.06 -25.19
C GLY A 73 10.62 -0.33 -24.80
N ALA A 74 9.94 -0.46 -23.65
CA ALA A 74 9.24 -1.68 -23.27
C ALA A 74 7.79 -1.68 -23.78
N ALA A 75 7.13 -2.84 -23.70
CA ALA A 75 5.69 -2.91 -23.93
C ALA A 75 4.94 -1.99 -22.95
N PRO A 76 3.87 -1.29 -23.39
CA PRO A 76 3.09 -0.43 -22.51
C PRO A 76 2.57 -1.20 -21.31
N ARG A 77 2.77 -0.65 -20.11
CA ARG A 77 2.15 -1.15 -18.89
C ARG A 77 0.72 -0.64 -18.78
N GLN A 78 -0.16 -1.49 -18.27
CA GLN A 78 -1.52 -1.08 -17.93
C GLN A 78 -1.47 -0.25 -16.65
N VAL A 79 -2.08 0.93 -16.67
CA VAL A 79 -2.13 1.87 -15.54
C VAL A 79 -3.58 2.17 -15.21
N MET A 80 -3.94 2.01 -13.94
CA MET A 80 -5.29 2.25 -13.43
C MET A 80 -5.25 2.93 -12.07
N VAL A 81 -6.33 3.61 -11.71
CA VAL A 81 -6.52 4.25 -10.41
C VAL A 81 -7.85 3.82 -9.82
N ALA A 82 -7.96 3.85 -8.49
CA ALA A 82 -9.26 3.79 -7.83
C ALA A 82 -10.12 4.95 -8.30
N THR A 83 -11.40 4.68 -8.61
CA THR A 83 -12.36 5.76 -8.88
C THR A 83 -12.48 6.63 -7.63
N GLN A 84 -12.50 7.95 -7.80
CA GLN A 84 -12.55 8.92 -6.70
C GLN A 84 -12.98 10.29 -7.25
N GLU A 85 -13.42 11.19 -6.38
CA GLU A 85 -13.61 12.60 -6.70
C GLU A 85 -12.34 13.25 -7.29
N GLN A 86 -12.50 14.20 -8.22
CA GLN A 86 -11.40 14.78 -9.02
C GLN A 86 -10.34 15.53 -8.19
N ASP A 87 -10.72 16.08 -7.04
CA ASP A 87 -9.85 16.92 -6.20
C ASP A 87 -9.34 16.16 -4.96
N LYS A 88 -9.20 14.84 -5.06
CA LYS A 88 -8.68 13.99 -3.98
C LYS A 88 -7.60 13.05 -4.50
N PRO A 89 -6.58 12.76 -3.68
CA PRO A 89 -5.58 11.76 -4.05
C PRO A 89 -6.23 10.37 -4.12
N GLN A 90 -5.74 9.60 -5.08
CA GLN A 90 -6.13 8.24 -5.40
C GLN A 90 -4.99 7.28 -5.09
N VAL A 91 -5.35 6.01 -4.97
CA VAL A 91 -4.40 4.90 -5.13
C VAL A 91 -4.39 4.44 -6.57
N GLY A 92 -3.23 3.99 -7.05
CA GLY A 92 -3.04 3.53 -8.42
C GLY A 92 -2.37 2.16 -8.48
N LEU A 93 -2.40 1.54 -9.66
CA LEU A 93 -1.65 0.33 -9.95
C LEU A 93 -1.13 0.39 -11.39
N ALA A 94 0.14 0.04 -11.57
CA ALA A 94 0.74 -0.21 -12.87
C ALA A 94 1.23 -1.65 -12.96
N THR A 95 0.92 -2.33 -14.07
CA THR A 95 1.31 -3.72 -14.25
C THR A 95 1.66 -4.07 -15.69
N SER A 96 2.60 -5.01 -15.87
CA SER A 96 2.88 -5.66 -17.15
C SER A 96 2.08 -6.96 -17.36
N LEU A 97 1.33 -7.40 -16.34
CA LEU A 97 0.53 -8.63 -16.39
C LEU A 97 -0.84 -8.41 -17.06
N GLU A 98 -1.50 -9.52 -17.38
CA GLU A 98 -2.90 -9.49 -17.83
C GLU A 98 -3.79 -9.05 -16.66
N VAL A 99 -4.60 -8.02 -16.89
CA VAL A 99 -5.61 -7.54 -15.96
C VAL A 99 -6.93 -8.22 -16.30
N VAL A 100 -7.41 -9.07 -15.41
CA VAL A 100 -8.68 -9.79 -15.57
C VAL A 100 -9.85 -8.84 -15.27
N ARG A 101 -9.75 -8.10 -14.16
CA ARG A 101 -10.70 -7.05 -13.79
C ARG A 101 -10.13 -6.09 -12.76
N THR A 102 -10.79 -4.94 -12.61
CA THR A 102 -10.50 -3.94 -11.58
C THR A 102 -11.77 -3.58 -10.82
N ILE A 103 -11.65 -3.43 -9.51
CA ILE A 103 -12.75 -3.03 -8.61
C ILE A 103 -12.26 -1.89 -7.73
N THR A 104 -13.09 -0.86 -7.55
CA THR A 104 -12.87 0.17 -6.53
C THR A 104 -13.81 -0.07 -5.37
N HIS A 105 -13.27 -0.18 -4.15
CA HIS A 105 -14.04 -0.29 -2.92
C HIS A 105 -14.10 1.07 -2.24
N HIS A 106 -15.24 1.74 -2.39
CA HIS A 106 -15.51 3.06 -1.78
C HIS A 106 -16.05 2.94 -0.37
N ASP A 107 -17.09 2.13 -0.22
CA ASP A 107 -17.90 2.10 0.98
C ASP A 107 -17.37 1.10 2.00
N PHE A 108 -17.64 1.37 3.26
CA PHE A 108 -17.48 0.42 4.34
C PHE A 108 -18.53 -0.70 4.23
N PRO A 109 -18.33 -1.83 4.93
CA PRO A 109 -19.33 -2.90 4.97
C PRO A 109 -20.70 -2.41 5.42
N ASP A 110 -21.76 -2.96 4.83
CA ASP A 110 -23.15 -2.60 5.15
C ASP A 110 -23.41 -2.60 6.66
N GLY A 111 -24.01 -1.50 7.14
CA GLY A 111 -24.33 -1.31 8.56
C GLY A 111 -23.15 -0.87 9.45
N PHE A 112 -21.94 -0.74 8.91
CA PHE A 112 -20.80 -0.19 9.65
C PHE A 112 -20.65 1.31 9.40
N THR A 113 -20.85 2.10 10.46
CA THR A 113 -20.71 3.57 10.45
C THR A 113 -19.90 4.00 11.67
N LEU A 114 -18.99 4.95 11.50
CA LEU A 114 -18.25 5.56 12.60
C LEU A 114 -18.69 7.02 12.78
N THR A 115 -19.19 7.35 13.97
CA THR A 115 -19.39 8.75 14.39
C THR A 115 -18.24 9.16 15.31
N VAL A 116 -17.60 10.29 15.00
CA VAL A 116 -16.49 10.84 15.79
C VAL A 116 -16.86 12.24 16.25
N SER A 117 -16.64 12.54 17.53
CA SER A 117 -16.90 13.88 18.06
C SER A 117 -16.12 14.96 17.30
N GLY A 118 -16.83 15.95 16.77
CA GLY A 118 -16.31 17.04 15.94
C GLY A 118 -16.00 16.68 14.49
N ILE A 119 -16.39 15.48 14.03
CA ILE A 119 -16.61 15.22 12.61
C ILE A 119 -18.14 15.24 12.42
N PRO A 120 -18.67 16.17 11.60
CA PRO A 120 -20.12 16.38 11.53
C PRO A 120 -20.86 15.19 10.93
N ASP A 121 -20.30 14.57 9.89
CA ASP A 121 -20.93 13.49 9.15
C ASP A 121 -20.42 12.12 9.59
N PRO A 122 -21.30 11.10 9.72
CA PRO A 122 -20.88 9.73 9.93
C PRO A 122 -19.95 9.24 8.82
N ILE A 123 -18.86 8.58 9.20
CA ILE A 123 -17.89 8.04 8.27
C ILE A 123 -18.33 6.63 7.88
N GLN A 124 -18.58 6.45 6.58
CA GLN A 124 -19.10 5.22 5.98
C GLN A 124 -18.32 4.78 4.74
N ALA A 125 -17.22 5.46 4.43
CA ALA A 125 -16.42 5.22 3.24
C ALA A 125 -14.95 5.50 3.51
N PHE A 126 -14.09 4.91 2.69
CA PHE A 126 -12.65 5.16 2.75
C PHE A 126 -12.34 6.60 2.33
N SER A 127 -11.43 7.26 3.06
CA SER A 127 -10.90 8.57 2.66
C SER A 127 -10.21 8.49 1.29
N ARG A 128 -9.54 7.35 1.03
CA ARG A 128 -8.97 6.96 -0.26
C ARG A 128 -9.47 5.56 -0.61
N PRO A 129 -10.38 5.40 -1.58
CA PRO A 129 -10.95 4.11 -1.97
C PRO A 129 -9.87 3.08 -2.29
N VAL A 130 -10.11 1.82 -1.93
CA VAL A 130 -9.16 0.73 -2.14
C VAL A 130 -9.29 0.23 -3.58
N LEU A 131 -8.17 0.15 -4.30
CA LEU A 131 -8.13 -0.44 -5.63
C LEU A 131 -7.84 -1.94 -5.52
N GLN A 132 -8.69 -2.78 -6.08
CA GLN A 132 -8.41 -4.19 -6.31
C GLN A 132 -8.21 -4.43 -7.81
N ALA A 133 -7.13 -5.11 -8.18
CA ALA A 133 -6.91 -5.64 -9.51
C ALA A 133 -6.72 -7.16 -9.43
N ASP A 134 -7.54 -7.89 -10.18
CA ASP A 134 -7.34 -9.33 -10.35
C ASP A 134 -6.44 -9.52 -11.57
N LEU A 135 -5.29 -10.15 -11.36
CA LEU A 135 -4.22 -10.28 -12.35
C LEU A 135 -3.96 -11.74 -12.66
N ARG A 136 -3.65 -12.05 -13.92
CA ARG A 136 -3.20 -13.38 -14.32
C ARG A 136 -1.68 -13.42 -14.45
N LEU A 137 -1.07 -14.33 -13.70
CA LEU A 137 0.35 -14.63 -13.79
C LEU A 137 0.66 -15.41 -15.08
N PRO A 138 1.89 -15.33 -15.63
CA PRO A 138 2.27 -16.06 -16.83
C PRO A 138 2.08 -17.59 -16.73
N GLU A 139 2.12 -18.13 -15.51
CA GLU A 139 1.93 -19.57 -15.25
C GLU A 139 0.45 -19.97 -15.24
N GLY A 140 -0.48 -19.02 -15.38
CA GLY A 140 -1.92 -19.24 -15.44
C GLY A 140 -2.66 -19.14 -14.10
N HIS A 141 -1.94 -18.92 -13.00
CA HIS A 141 -2.56 -18.58 -11.71
C HIS A 141 -3.16 -17.18 -11.75
N GLU A 142 -4.28 -16.98 -11.08
CA GLU A 142 -4.86 -15.66 -10.85
C GLU A 142 -4.61 -15.23 -9.40
N LEU A 143 -4.36 -13.94 -9.18
CA LEU A 143 -4.28 -13.35 -7.84
C LEU A 143 -5.02 -12.02 -7.77
N SER A 144 -5.47 -11.65 -6.57
CA SER A 144 -5.96 -10.29 -6.30
C SER A 144 -4.85 -9.45 -5.68
N VAL A 145 -4.60 -8.29 -6.27
CA VAL A 145 -3.73 -7.26 -5.70
C VAL A 145 -4.59 -6.11 -5.23
N LEU A 146 -4.50 -5.76 -3.95
CA LEU A 146 -5.17 -4.61 -3.36
C LEU A 146 -4.12 -3.51 -3.11
N VAL A 147 -4.46 -2.28 -3.45
CA VAL A 147 -3.69 -1.08 -3.13
C VAL A 147 -4.51 -0.22 -2.18
N ALA A 148 -3.97 0.07 -1.00
CA ALA A 148 -4.63 0.88 0.02
C ALA A 148 -3.77 2.06 0.45
N HIS A 149 -4.42 3.12 0.94
CA HIS A 149 -3.76 4.24 1.60
C HIS A 149 -4.63 4.73 2.77
N LEU A 150 -4.36 4.22 3.96
CA LEU A 150 -5.17 4.53 5.14
C LEU A 150 -4.92 5.95 5.65
N LYS A 151 -5.83 6.48 6.45
CA LYS A 151 -5.78 7.83 7.02
C LYS A 151 -4.48 8.10 7.76
N SER A 152 -3.82 9.23 7.47
CA SER A 152 -2.55 9.63 8.09
C SER A 152 -2.60 9.85 9.61
N LYS A 153 -1.43 9.80 10.27
CA LYS A 153 -1.22 10.22 11.68
C LYS A 153 -1.45 11.71 11.94
N ARG A 154 -1.41 12.54 10.88
CA ARG A 154 -1.64 13.98 10.99
C ARG A 154 -2.98 14.26 11.69
N PRO A 155 -3.01 15.13 12.73
CA PRO A 155 -4.24 15.46 13.46
C PRO A 155 -5.33 16.03 12.55
N MET A 156 -6.59 15.64 12.80
CA MET A 156 -7.76 16.33 12.23
C MET A 156 -8.16 17.48 13.14
N LEU A 157 -7.80 18.70 12.75
CA LEU A 157 -8.08 19.93 13.48
C LEU A 157 -9.25 20.66 12.83
N ASP A 158 -10.06 21.34 13.64
CA ASP A 158 -11.10 22.23 13.13
C ASP A 158 -10.42 23.57 12.78
N GLU A 159 -10.71 24.16 11.61
CA GLU A 159 -10.01 25.34 11.08
C GLU A 159 -10.05 26.56 12.02
N GLU A 160 -11.07 26.62 12.88
CA GLU A 160 -11.31 27.72 13.84
C GLU A 160 -10.63 27.49 15.20
N THR A 161 -10.08 26.30 15.47
CA THR A 161 -9.45 26.00 16.76
C THR A 161 -7.98 26.40 16.79
N GLU A 162 -7.60 27.13 17.83
CA GLU A 162 -6.20 27.39 18.17
C GLU A 162 -5.46 26.05 18.32
N SER A 163 -4.26 25.95 17.73
CA SER A 163 -3.41 24.73 17.74
C SER A 163 -2.78 24.48 19.12
N ASP A 164 -3.59 24.47 20.18
CA ASP A 164 -3.15 24.11 21.51
C ASP A 164 -2.90 22.59 21.61
N ALA A 165 -2.16 22.19 22.65
CA ALA A 165 -1.78 20.79 22.82
C ALA A 165 -2.99 19.84 22.97
N LYS A 166 -4.12 20.33 23.48
CA LYS A 166 -5.33 19.54 23.69
C LYS A 166 -6.04 19.27 22.37
N ASN A 167 -6.16 20.28 21.51
CA ASN A 167 -6.77 20.15 20.20
C ASN A 167 -5.91 19.26 19.28
N ILE A 168 -4.58 19.37 19.36
CA ILE A 168 -3.66 18.45 18.65
C ILE A 168 -3.86 17.00 19.12
N ALA A 169 -3.96 16.76 20.42
CA ALA A 169 -4.19 15.43 20.97
C ALA A 169 -5.55 14.86 20.54
N LEU A 170 -6.61 15.66 20.61
CA LEU A 170 -7.95 15.28 20.16
C LEU A 170 -7.97 14.98 18.66
N GLY A 171 -7.39 15.85 17.83
CA GLY A 171 -7.31 15.65 16.39
C GLY A 171 -6.50 14.41 16.01
N SER A 172 -5.46 14.07 16.78
CA SER A 172 -4.71 12.82 16.62
C SER A 172 -5.59 11.60 16.94
N ALA A 173 -6.39 11.68 18.01
CA ALA A 173 -7.33 10.63 18.36
C ALA A 173 -8.42 10.45 17.29
N ARG A 174 -8.96 11.54 16.73
CA ARG A 174 -9.90 11.51 15.59
C ARG A 174 -9.27 10.77 14.40
N SER A 175 -8.06 11.14 13.99
CA SER A 175 -7.32 10.46 12.91
C SER A 175 -7.12 8.97 13.15
N LEU A 176 -6.83 8.56 14.40
CA LEU A 176 -6.70 7.15 14.76
C LEU A 176 -8.05 6.40 14.66
N MET A 177 -9.15 7.02 15.10
CA MET A 177 -10.49 6.42 15.00
C MET A 177 -10.86 6.16 13.54
N VAL A 178 -10.66 7.16 12.66
CA VAL A 178 -10.91 7.00 11.21
C VAL A 178 -10.04 5.89 10.62
N ARG A 179 -8.73 5.88 10.90
CA ARG A 179 -7.83 4.82 10.40
C ARG A 179 -8.24 3.44 10.89
N SER A 180 -8.71 3.33 12.13
CA SER A 180 -9.17 2.06 12.71
C SER A 180 -10.43 1.55 12.00
N ALA A 181 -11.35 2.44 11.64
CA ALA A 181 -12.52 2.09 10.84
C ALA A 181 -12.15 1.66 9.41
N GLU A 182 -11.26 2.39 8.74
CA GLU A 182 -10.75 2.00 7.41
C GLU A 182 -10.00 0.66 7.47
N ALA A 183 -9.20 0.41 8.50
CA ALA A 183 -8.51 -0.87 8.71
C ALA A 183 -9.50 -2.04 8.84
N TYR A 184 -10.58 -1.86 9.61
CA TYR A 184 -11.64 -2.86 9.74
C TYR A 184 -12.37 -3.09 8.40
N ALA A 185 -12.75 -2.02 7.70
CA ALA A 185 -13.40 -2.14 6.39
C ALA A 185 -12.52 -2.86 5.37
N LEU A 186 -11.22 -2.55 5.34
CA LEU A 186 -10.24 -3.24 4.50
C LEU A 186 -10.12 -4.73 4.89
N ARG A 187 -10.11 -5.04 6.18
CA ARG A 187 -10.13 -6.42 6.67
C ARG A 187 -11.34 -7.18 6.15
N CYS A 188 -12.53 -6.58 6.14
CA CYS A 188 -13.74 -7.21 5.61
C CYS A 188 -13.65 -7.50 4.10
N ILE A 189 -13.04 -6.61 3.31
CA ILE A 189 -12.78 -6.86 1.89
C ILE A 189 -11.84 -8.06 1.73
N LEU A 190 -10.74 -8.08 2.47
CA LEU A 190 -9.76 -9.17 2.43
C LEU A 190 -10.37 -10.51 2.84
N LEU A 191 -11.20 -10.53 3.88
CA LEU A 191 -11.91 -11.74 4.32
C LEU A 191 -12.79 -12.32 3.21
N LYS A 192 -13.54 -11.49 2.49
CA LYS A 192 -14.37 -11.93 1.35
C LYS A 192 -13.55 -12.61 0.23
N LEU A 193 -12.27 -12.27 0.09
CA LEU A 193 -11.38 -12.87 -0.91
C LEU A 193 -10.73 -14.17 -0.41
N MET A 194 -10.44 -14.28 0.89
CA MET A 194 -9.63 -15.37 1.45
C MET A 194 -10.46 -16.48 2.11
N GLU A 195 -11.59 -16.14 2.75
CA GLU A 195 -12.34 -17.10 3.55
C GLU A 195 -12.93 -18.22 2.68
N GLY A 196 -12.59 -19.47 3.00
CA GLY A 196 -13.03 -20.64 2.26
C GLY A 196 -12.45 -20.76 0.84
N THR A 197 -11.46 -19.95 0.48
CA THR A 197 -10.82 -19.97 -0.84
C THR A 197 -9.37 -20.46 -0.76
N LYS A 198 -8.74 -20.64 -1.93
CA LYS A 198 -7.28 -20.78 -2.08
C LYS A 198 -6.73 -19.66 -2.97
N HIS A 199 -7.47 -18.55 -3.01
CA HIS A 199 -7.19 -17.45 -3.92
C HIS A 199 -6.06 -16.62 -3.33
N PRO A 200 -4.90 -16.51 -4.00
CA PRO A 200 -3.79 -15.72 -3.50
C PRO A 200 -4.14 -14.23 -3.48
N VAL A 201 -3.83 -13.57 -2.38
CA VAL A 201 -4.05 -12.13 -2.19
C VAL A 201 -2.73 -11.44 -1.83
N VAL A 202 -2.49 -10.29 -2.45
CA VAL A 202 -1.40 -9.38 -2.11
C VAL A 202 -2.00 -8.02 -1.76
N LEU A 203 -1.66 -7.47 -0.61
CA LEU A 203 -1.99 -6.10 -0.21
C LEU A 203 -0.72 -5.24 -0.26
N LEU A 204 -0.82 -4.10 -0.93
CA LEU A 204 0.23 -3.10 -1.12
C LEU A 204 -0.25 -1.77 -0.56
N GLY A 205 0.63 -1.01 0.08
CA GLY A 205 0.39 0.41 0.29
C GLY A 205 0.94 1.01 1.56
N ASP A 206 0.68 2.30 1.70
CA ASP A 206 0.94 3.08 2.91
C ASP A 206 -0.23 2.90 3.88
N LEU A 207 -0.03 2.06 4.90
CA LEU A 207 -1.04 1.83 5.94
C LEU A 207 -0.99 2.89 7.04
N ASN A 208 -0.09 3.87 6.91
CA ASN A 208 0.14 4.97 7.83
C ASN A 208 0.43 4.52 9.27
N ASP A 209 0.94 3.30 9.44
CA ASP A 209 1.32 2.71 10.71
C ASP A 209 2.33 1.57 10.50
N SER A 210 3.03 1.19 11.57
CA SER A 210 4.01 0.10 11.54
C SER A 210 3.36 -1.28 11.58
N ALA A 211 4.09 -2.32 11.17
CA ALA A 211 3.58 -3.70 11.03
C ALA A 211 2.94 -4.28 12.32
N LEU A 212 3.36 -3.82 13.50
CA LEU A 212 2.87 -4.30 14.80
C LEU A 212 1.82 -3.36 15.44
N SER A 213 1.45 -2.28 14.77
CA SER A 213 0.39 -1.39 15.22
C SER A 213 -0.97 -2.11 15.27
N VAL A 214 -1.86 -1.67 16.16
CA VAL A 214 -3.21 -2.24 16.29
C VAL A 214 -3.99 -2.15 14.97
N THR A 215 -3.90 -1.01 14.28
CA THR A 215 -4.55 -0.77 12.98
C THR A 215 -4.05 -1.74 11.91
N THR A 216 -2.75 -1.99 11.84
CA THR A 216 -2.18 -2.94 10.87
C THR A 216 -2.52 -4.38 11.25
N VAL A 217 -2.53 -4.74 12.54
CA VAL A 217 -2.96 -6.06 13.01
C VAL A 217 -4.43 -6.34 12.73
N ILE A 218 -5.30 -5.32 12.78
CA ILE A 218 -6.71 -5.45 12.33
C ILE A 218 -6.75 -5.88 10.86
N VAL A 219 -5.95 -5.25 10.00
CA VAL A 219 -5.89 -5.59 8.56
C VAL A 219 -5.33 -7.00 8.34
N SER A 220 -4.20 -7.32 8.98
CA SER A 220 -3.53 -8.61 8.75
C SER A 220 -4.22 -9.80 9.42
N GLY A 221 -5.02 -9.53 10.45
CA GLY A 221 -5.59 -10.53 11.35
C GLY A 221 -4.66 -10.87 12.51
N THR A 222 -5.27 -11.29 13.62
CA THR A 222 -4.58 -11.70 14.83
C THR A 222 -4.20 -13.18 14.76
N PRO A 223 -2.92 -13.55 14.93
CA PRO A 223 -2.51 -14.94 14.99
C PRO A 223 -3.22 -15.72 16.11
N PRO A 224 -3.52 -17.02 15.92
CA PRO A 224 -4.24 -17.79 16.90
C PRO A 224 -3.39 -18.03 18.16
N MET A 225 -4.06 -18.15 19.31
CA MET A 225 -3.40 -18.49 20.57
C MET A 225 -2.80 -19.91 20.50
N HIS A 226 -1.62 -20.10 21.10
CA HIS A 226 -0.90 -21.37 21.03
C HIS A 226 -1.67 -22.57 21.62
N TYR A 227 -2.59 -22.36 22.55
CA TYR A 227 -3.37 -23.43 23.17
C TYR A 227 -4.59 -23.87 22.36
N LEU A 228 -4.97 -23.15 21.29
CA LEU A 228 -6.14 -23.52 20.49
C LEU A 228 -5.93 -24.86 19.76
N PRO A 229 -7.00 -25.65 19.56
CA PRO A 229 -6.95 -26.85 18.74
C PRO A 229 -6.47 -26.56 17.30
N PRO A 230 -5.84 -27.53 16.61
CA PRO A 230 -5.34 -27.34 15.25
C PRO A 230 -6.41 -26.90 14.25
N GLU A 231 -7.64 -27.40 14.35
CA GLU A 231 -8.74 -27.06 13.44
C GLU A 231 -9.15 -25.59 13.56
N GLU A 232 -9.24 -25.06 14.79
CA GLU A 232 -9.53 -23.65 15.04
C GLU A 232 -8.38 -22.75 14.57
N LYS A 233 -7.13 -23.18 14.77
CA LYS A 233 -5.96 -22.47 14.25
C LYS A 233 -5.95 -22.40 12.74
N GLN A 234 -6.33 -23.49 12.07
CA GLN A 234 -6.35 -23.56 10.61
C GLN A 234 -7.31 -22.51 10.03
N ALA A 235 -8.53 -22.42 10.56
CA ALA A 235 -9.50 -21.42 10.10
C ALA A 235 -8.97 -19.98 10.26
N ILE A 236 -8.23 -19.70 11.33
CA ILE A 236 -7.60 -18.39 11.53
C ILE A 236 -6.45 -18.17 10.55
N TRP A 237 -5.54 -19.14 10.42
CA TRP A 237 -4.40 -19.08 9.49
C TRP A 237 -4.83 -18.91 8.04
N ASP A 238 -5.97 -19.51 7.67
CA ASP A 238 -6.51 -19.46 6.30
C ASP A 238 -6.81 -18.03 5.84
N VAL A 239 -7.06 -17.13 6.79
CA VAL A 239 -7.40 -15.72 6.52
C VAL A 239 -6.37 -14.74 7.08
N LEU A 240 -5.18 -15.19 7.49
CA LEU A 240 -4.10 -14.28 7.89
C LEU A 240 -3.36 -13.73 6.66
N LEU A 241 -3.00 -12.46 6.76
CA LEU A 241 -1.96 -11.88 5.92
C LEU A 241 -0.62 -11.88 6.66
N TYR A 242 0.43 -12.13 5.91
CA TYR A 242 1.80 -12.16 6.40
C TYR A 242 2.57 -10.99 5.80
N ASN A 243 3.20 -10.20 6.65
CA ASN A 243 4.08 -9.13 6.19
C ASN A 243 5.30 -9.76 5.47
N ALA A 244 5.54 -9.37 4.22
CA ALA A 244 6.59 -9.93 3.38
C ALA A 244 7.99 -9.75 4.00
N PHE A 245 8.22 -8.63 4.69
CA PHE A 245 9.47 -8.36 5.38
C PHE A 245 9.66 -9.30 6.58
N ASP A 246 8.62 -9.53 7.38
CA ASP A 246 8.70 -10.46 8.52
C ASP A 246 9.00 -11.90 8.08
N ILE A 247 8.47 -12.32 6.92
CA ILE A 247 8.80 -13.62 6.33
C ILE A 247 10.30 -13.71 6.06
N GLN A 248 10.89 -12.70 5.41
CA GLN A 248 12.32 -12.67 5.11
C GLN A 248 13.19 -12.55 6.37
N ALA A 249 12.83 -11.68 7.31
CA ALA A 249 13.60 -11.42 8.53
C ALA A 249 13.75 -12.68 9.40
N ARG A 250 12.77 -13.60 9.34
CA ARG A 250 12.85 -14.91 10.01
C ARG A 250 13.76 -15.92 9.30
N LEU A 251 14.09 -15.67 8.03
CA LEU A 251 14.92 -16.56 7.20
C LEU A 251 16.39 -16.13 7.17
N ASN A 252 16.66 -14.82 7.20
CA ASN A 252 18.00 -14.26 7.06
C ASN A 252 18.41 -13.47 8.32
N THR A 253 19.50 -13.89 8.96
CA THR A 253 20.09 -13.21 10.14
C THR A 253 20.82 -11.91 9.81
N ARG A 254 21.09 -11.65 8.52
CA ARG A 254 21.67 -10.39 8.02
C ARG A 254 20.55 -9.47 7.59
N ARG A 255 20.43 -8.33 8.28
CA ARG A 255 19.38 -7.32 8.07
C ARG A 255 19.87 -6.25 7.11
N ASP A 256 19.07 -5.94 6.10
CA ASP A 256 19.15 -4.64 5.41
C ASP A 256 18.50 -3.57 6.31
N VAL A 257 18.94 -2.31 6.21
CA VAL A 257 18.35 -1.20 6.98
C VAL A 257 16.94 -0.94 6.43
N SER A 258 15.93 -1.38 7.17
CA SER A 258 14.55 -1.51 6.67
C SER A 258 13.67 -0.41 7.23
N TYR A 259 13.49 0.65 6.46
CA TYR A 259 12.56 1.75 6.75
C TYR A 259 12.07 2.35 5.44
N SER A 260 10.83 2.82 5.44
CA SER A 260 10.21 3.52 4.32
C SER A 260 9.97 5.00 4.63
N HIS A 261 10.12 5.45 5.87
CA HIS A 261 9.84 6.83 6.24
C HIS A 261 10.71 7.27 7.43
N ILE A 262 11.13 8.54 7.45
CA ILE A 262 11.84 9.15 8.58
C ILE A 262 11.01 10.31 9.12
N HIS A 263 10.67 10.26 10.41
CA HIS A 263 9.97 11.33 11.11
C HIS A 263 10.68 11.68 12.41
N ASN A 264 11.17 12.92 12.54
CA ASN A 264 11.85 13.42 13.74
C ASN A 264 12.96 12.48 14.26
N GLY A 265 13.78 11.93 13.35
CA GLY A 265 14.88 11.01 13.68
C GLY A 265 14.45 9.56 13.96
N TYR A 266 13.15 9.25 13.88
CA TYR A 266 12.65 7.88 13.97
C TYR A 266 12.47 7.28 12.57
N TYR A 267 13.01 6.08 12.40
CA TYR A 267 12.96 5.29 11.18
C TYR A 267 11.79 4.30 11.29
N ASP A 268 10.79 4.41 10.42
CA ASP A 268 9.57 3.59 10.46
C ASP A 268 9.29 2.96 9.08
N THR A 269 8.49 1.90 9.07
CA THR A 269 8.02 1.22 7.85
C THR A 269 6.52 1.35 7.76
N LEU A 270 6.07 2.38 7.03
CA LEU A 270 4.65 2.66 6.80
C LEU A 270 4.13 1.96 5.53
N ASP A 271 5.01 1.82 4.54
CA ASP A 271 4.75 1.19 3.27
C ASP A 271 4.97 -0.31 3.39
N GLN A 272 3.90 -1.08 3.21
CA GLN A 272 3.90 -2.49 3.56
C GLN A 272 3.42 -3.35 2.39
N ILE A 273 3.98 -4.56 2.31
CA ILE A 273 3.57 -5.62 1.41
C ILE A 273 3.11 -6.79 2.27
N TYR A 274 1.85 -7.15 2.13
CA TYR A 274 1.23 -8.28 2.81
C TYR A 274 0.83 -9.33 1.78
N VAL A 275 1.04 -10.59 2.13
CA VAL A 275 0.69 -11.74 1.29
C VAL A 275 -0.18 -12.73 2.06
N SER A 276 -1.13 -13.38 1.40
CA SER A 276 -1.95 -14.44 1.99
C SER A 276 -1.14 -15.72 2.25
N GLN A 277 -1.75 -16.70 2.91
CA GLN A 277 -1.09 -17.97 3.26
C GLN A 277 -0.60 -18.77 2.05
N GLU A 278 -1.11 -18.50 0.85
CA GLU A 278 -0.69 -19.09 -0.42
C GLU A 278 0.79 -18.79 -0.75
N PHE A 279 1.37 -17.78 -0.12
CA PHE A 279 2.79 -17.43 -0.19
C PHE A 279 3.56 -17.70 1.11
N SER A 280 2.92 -18.34 2.10
CA SER A 280 3.56 -18.69 3.36
C SER A 280 4.29 -20.03 3.23
N ARG A 281 5.59 -20.05 3.59
CA ARG A 281 6.38 -21.30 3.63
C ARG A 281 5.84 -22.34 4.62
N LEU A 282 5.12 -21.89 5.64
CA LEU A 282 4.51 -22.75 6.64
C LEU A 282 3.27 -23.46 6.09
N ASN A 283 2.71 -23.00 4.97
CA ASN A 283 1.62 -23.67 4.30
C ASN A 283 2.16 -24.79 3.37
N PRO A 284 1.88 -26.07 3.66
CA PRO A 284 2.32 -27.18 2.81
C PRO A 284 1.64 -27.17 1.43
N LYS A 285 0.51 -26.46 1.29
CA LYS A 285 -0.26 -26.31 0.05
C LYS A 285 0.00 -24.96 -0.66
N ARG A 286 1.04 -24.23 -0.26
CA ARG A 286 1.38 -22.92 -0.83
C ARG A 286 1.53 -22.98 -2.34
N MET A 287 1.10 -21.91 -3.00
CA MET A 287 1.30 -21.66 -4.43
C MET A 287 2.72 -21.16 -4.71
N GLY A 288 3.29 -20.42 -3.76
CA GLY A 288 4.58 -19.78 -3.91
C GLY A 288 5.15 -19.37 -2.57
N GLU A 289 6.15 -18.51 -2.60
CA GLU A 289 6.76 -17.94 -1.40
C GLU A 289 7.42 -16.60 -1.67
N VAL A 290 7.48 -15.75 -0.64
CA VAL A 290 8.32 -14.55 -0.65
C VAL A 290 9.78 -14.98 -0.56
N GLU A 291 10.58 -14.58 -1.55
CA GLU A 291 12.01 -14.91 -1.65
C GLU A 291 12.88 -13.82 -1.03
N TYR A 292 12.58 -12.54 -1.34
CA TYR A 292 13.37 -11.39 -0.90
C TYR A 292 12.52 -10.12 -0.88
N VAL A 293 12.75 -9.23 0.10
CA VAL A 293 12.18 -7.88 0.16
C VAL A 293 13.32 -6.87 0.13
N HIS A 294 13.17 -5.83 -0.67
CA HIS A 294 14.13 -4.74 -0.83
C HIS A 294 13.47 -3.39 -0.54
N TYR A 295 14.24 -2.50 0.08
CA TYR A 295 13.84 -1.12 0.37
C TYR A 295 14.71 -0.16 -0.45
N PHE A 296 14.09 0.69 -1.26
CA PHE A 296 14.74 1.75 -2.00
C PHE A 296 14.54 3.07 -1.25
N ASN A 297 15.45 3.37 -0.32
CA ASN A 297 15.35 4.49 0.61
C ASN A 297 16.57 5.42 0.60
N ASP A 298 17.50 5.26 -0.36
CA ASP A 298 18.74 6.06 -0.46
C ASP A 298 18.53 7.58 -0.55
N HIS A 299 17.34 8.00 -0.97
CA HIS A 299 16.97 9.40 -1.12
C HIS A 299 16.39 10.02 0.18
N LEU A 300 16.08 9.19 1.17
CA LEU A 300 15.54 9.66 2.44
C LEU A 300 16.65 10.28 3.28
N VAL A 301 16.44 11.53 3.69
CA VAL A 301 17.37 12.29 4.52
C VAL A 301 16.73 12.57 5.87
N ASP A 302 17.44 12.26 6.95
CA ASP A 302 17.01 12.63 8.30
C ASP A 302 17.07 14.15 8.48
N ARG A 303 15.88 14.76 8.53
CA ARG A 303 15.71 16.20 8.64
C ARG A 303 16.12 16.77 9.99
N THR A 304 16.29 15.94 11.02
CA THR A 304 16.86 16.41 12.30
C THR A 304 18.35 16.70 12.20
N LEU A 305 19.01 16.09 11.20
CA LEU A 305 20.45 16.20 10.96
C LEU A 305 20.79 17.08 9.75
N SER A 306 19.82 17.33 8.85
CA SER A 306 19.99 18.15 7.64
C SER A 306 19.33 19.53 7.76
N ARG A 307 19.96 20.55 7.17
CA ARG A 307 19.41 21.92 7.02
C ARG A 307 18.76 22.15 5.65
N GLU A 308 18.73 21.13 4.79
CA GLU A 308 18.15 21.22 3.45
C GLU A 308 16.63 21.33 3.53
N ARG A 309 16.05 22.13 2.62
CA ARG A 309 14.59 22.23 2.52
C ARG A 309 14.03 20.95 1.90
N PRO A 310 12.82 20.53 2.28
CA PRO A 310 12.16 19.40 1.64
C PRO A 310 12.08 19.61 0.13
N ASP A 311 12.63 18.68 -0.63
CA ASP A 311 12.36 18.60 -2.06
C ASP A 311 11.01 17.89 -2.28
N ARG A 312 10.22 18.38 -3.24
CA ARG A 312 8.94 17.80 -3.66
C ARG A 312 9.03 17.00 -4.95
N ILE A 313 10.21 17.00 -5.58
CA ILE A 313 10.53 16.15 -6.73
C ILE A 313 10.64 14.70 -6.27
N GLN A 314 11.41 14.45 -5.22
CA GLN A 314 11.58 13.12 -4.62
C GLN A 314 10.43 12.84 -3.64
N SER A 315 10.07 11.57 -3.49
CA SER A 315 9.13 11.15 -2.44
C SER A 315 9.78 11.28 -1.06
N ASP A 316 8.96 11.51 -0.03
CA ASP A 316 9.35 11.36 1.37
C ASP A 316 9.18 9.91 1.87
N HIS A 317 8.82 8.99 0.97
CA HIS A 317 8.71 7.56 1.21
C HIS A 317 9.71 6.73 0.39
N GLY A 318 10.33 5.75 1.04
CA GLY A 318 11.10 4.68 0.43
C GLY A 318 10.20 3.65 -0.24
N GLN A 319 10.61 3.13 -1.40
CA GLN A 319 9.83 2.12 -2.11
C GLN A 319 10.14 0.73 -1.55
N VAL A 320 9.12 -0.11 -1.43
CA VAL A 320 9.28 -1.50 -0.96
C VAL A 320 8.96 -2.43 -2.11
N VAL A 321 9.80 -3.43 -2.36
CA VAL A 321 9.59 -4.45 -3.40
C VAL A 321 9.79 -5.83 -2.82
N ALA A 322 8.82 -6.72 -3.02
CA ALA A 322 8.94 -8.14 -2.71
C ALA A 322 9.07 -8.96 -3.99
N THR A 323 10.06 -9.85 -4.04
CA THR A 323 10.21 -10.89 -5.07
C THR A 323 9.50 -12.14 -4.59
N LEU A 324 8.51 -12.61 -5.35
CA LEU A 324 7.79 -13.84 -5.08
C LEU A 324 8.18 -14.92 -6.09
N ARG A 325 8.38 -16.14 -5.59
CA ARG A 325 8.68 -17.33 -6.38
C ARG A 325 7.46 -18.24 -6.42
N VAL A 326 6.99 -18.58 -7.62
CA VAL A 326 5.73 -19.31 -7.81
C VAL A 326 5.97 -20.69 -8.40
N THR A 327 5.22 -21.68 -7.93
CA THR A 327 5.17 -23.02 -8.52
C THR A 327 4.23 -23.04 -9.71
N GLN A 328 4.61 -23.75 -10.79
CA GLN A 328 3.69 -23.91 -11.91
C GLN A 328 2.47 -24.72 -11.47
N PRO A 329 1.25 -24.35 -11.90
CA PRO A 329 0.08 -25.17 -11.63
C PRO A 329 0.27 -26.57 -12.24
N PRO A 330 -0.32 -27.61 -11.64
CA PRO A 330 -0.36 -28.91 -12.30
C PRO A 330 -1.05 -28.76 -13.66
N PRO A 331 -0.59 -29.46 -14.71
CA PRO A 331 -1.21 -29.37 -16.03
C PRO A 331 -2.70 -29.68 -15.92
N ARG A 332 -3.55 -28.84 -16.52
CA ARG A 332 -4.99 -29.11 -16.61
C ARG A 332 -5.14 -30.48 -17.27
N ARG A 333 -5.70 -31.46 -16.54
CA ARG A 333 -6.05 -32.74 -17.15
C ARG A 333 -7.12 -32.47 -18.22
N PRO A 334 -6.97 -33.04 -19.43
CA PRO A 334 -7.88 -32.81 -20.54
C PRO A 334 -9.32 -33.19 -20.21
#